data_AF-A0AAU1U8Y9-F1
#
_entry.id   AF-A0AAU1U8Y9-F1
#
_cell.length_a   1.000
_cell.length_b   1.000
_cell.length_c   1.000
_cell.angle_alpha   90.00
_cell.angle_beta   90.00
_cell.angle_gamma   90.00
#
_symmetry.space_group_name_H-M   'P 1'
#
loop_
_entity.id
_entity.type
_entity.pdbx_description
1 polymer ?
#
loop_
_entity_poly.entity_id
_entity_poly.type
_entity_poly.pdbx_seq_one_letter_code
_entity_poly.pdbx_strand_id
1 'polypeptide(L)'
;MDTQHPSAPSRAPGGIVHDNARHHTRFTAIGNHLAQHRDLSGLAIGLAVYIQSLPAGARADVRTLAARFPEGTTRIAAALRELEAHGYLRRERHRTPDGRVRTRTVSCNRPGATTSEAPARRRPPQKKKPRPLAVPHPEHTPGPGILQVATDLLAALHRADSRLVLSVRDAERLAPGVAAWLERDLTPAAVRHALTRDLPEDRPIHRPAALLAHRLTAQLPPRTGGFAATATAEPPPTVRHPLRNCDVCDHAYRGPEPDCCPGCRPTPHLTVPPSRHAMPRHVT
;
A
#
# COMPACT_ATOMS: atom_id res chain seq x y z
N MET A 1 -6.95 -14.38 -52.52
CA MET A 1 -5.50 -14.53 -52.31
C MET A 1 -5.14 -13.71 -51.09
N ASP A 2 -5.21 -14.33 -49.91
CA ASP A 2 -4.88 -13.67 -48.65
C ASP A 2 -3.41 -13.90 -48.35
N THR A 3 -2.61 -12.84 -48.50
CA THR A 3 -1.18 -12.86 -48.25
C THR A 3 -0.94 -12.75 -46.75
N GLN A 4 -0.74 -13.89 -46.09
CA GLN A 4 -0.37 -13.95 -44.68
C GLN A 4 1.09 -13.51 -44.53
N HIS A 5 1.31 -12.31 -43.97
CA HIS A 5 2.64 -11.85 -43.59
C HIS A 5 3.17 -12.69 -42.41
N PRO A 6 4.36 -13.31 -42.51
CA PRO A 6 4.98 -14.00 -41.39
C PRO A 6 5.54 -12.98 -40.39
N SER A 7 4.91 -12.87 -39.22
CA SER A 7 5.40 -12.07 -38.09
C SER A 7 6.78 -12.57 -37.65
N ALA A 8 7.79 -11.70 -37.73
CA ALA A 8 9.12 -11.98 -37.20
C ALA A 8 9.06 -12.22 -35.67
N PRO A 9 9.81 -13.20 -35.12
CA PRO A 9 9.84 -13.42 -33.68
C PRO A 9 10.44 -12.22 -32.96
N SER A 10 9.77 -11.74 -31.92
CA SER A 10 10.27 -10.66 -31.06
C SER A 10 11.61 -11.09 -30.44
N ARG A 11 12.71 -10.45 -30.84
CA ARG A 11 13.99 -10.58 -30.13
C ARG A 11 13.75 -10.17 -28.68
N ALA A 12 13.94 -11.10 -27.75
CA ALA A 12 14.02 -10.76 -26.33
C ALA A 12 15.11 -9.69 -26.18
N PRO A 13 14.86 -8.58 -25.45
CA PRO A 13 15.85 -7.53 -25.30
C PRO A 13 17.07 -8.11 -24.57
N GLY A 14 18.21 -8.14 -25.26
CA GLY A 14 19.49 -8.48 -24.65
C GLY A 14 19.82 -7.45 -23.57
N GLY A 15 20.05 -7.91 -22.34
CA GLY A 15 20.32 -7.06 -21.19
C GLY A 15 20.97 -7.86 -20.07
N ILE A 16 21.43 -7.15 -19.04
CA ILE A 16 22.06 -7.77 -17.88
C ILE A 16 20.97 -8.33 -16.97
N VAL A 17 20.96 -9.64 -16.76
CA VAL A 17 20.16 -10.29 -15.71
C VAL A 17 21.05 -10.41 -14.48
N HIS A 18 20.60 -9.86 -13.36
CA HIS A 18 21.33 -9.92 -12.10
C HIS A 18 20.86 -11.10 -11.26
N ASP A 19 21.75 -12.07 -11.03
CA ASP A 19 21.59 -13.06 -9.97
C ASP A 19 22.23 -12.51 -8.68
N ASN A 20 21.39 -11.99 -7.77
CA ASN A 20 21.85 -11.25 -6.60
C ASN A 20 21.74 -12.09 -5.32
N ALA A 21 22.88 -12.50 -4.77
CA ALA A 21 22.96 -13.03 -3.41
C ALA A 21 23.16 -11.88 -2.40
N ARG A 22 22.48 -11.93 -1.25
CA ARG A 22 22.69 -10.95 -0.18
C ARG A 22 24.02 -11.23 0.53
N HIS A 23 24.91 -10.25 0.53
CA HIS A 23 26.11 -10.28 1.37
C HIS A 23 25.78 -9.76 2.77
N HIS A 24 26.10 -10.53 3.80
CA HIS A 24 25.85 -10.16 5.20
C HIS A 24 27.11 -9.67 5.94
N THR A 25 28.30 -9.97 5.42
CA THR A 25 29.58 -9.63 6.05
C THR A 25 30.61 -9.23 4.99
N ARG A 26 31.63 -8.44 5.38
CA ARG A 26 32.80 -8.09 4.54
C ARG A 26 32.44 -7.48 3.17
N PHE A 27 31.44 -6.60 3.14
CA PHE A 27 31.10 -5.84 1.94
C PHE A 27 31.24 -4.34 2.18
N THR A 28 31.47 -3.58 1.11
CA THR A 28 31.51 -2.11 1.14
C THR A 28 30.40 -1.60 0.24
N ALA A 29 29.54 -0.73 0.78
CA ALA A 29 28.49 -0.09 -0.01
C ALA A 29 29.09 1.06 -0.82
N ILE A 30 29.01 0.97 -2.15
CA ILE A 30 29.50 1.99 -3.07
C ILE A 30 28.31 2.72 -3.68
N GLY A 31 28.35 4.06 -3.67
CA GLY A 31 27.31 4.87 -4.28
C GLY A 31 27.39 4.89 -5.80
N ASN A 32 26.25 4.83 -6.49
CA ASN A 32 26.18 4.86 -7.96
C ASN A 32 26.84 6.09 -8.57
N HIS A 33 26.89 7.23 -7.86
CA HIS A 33 27.60 8.43 -8.29
C HIS A 33 29.10 8.22 -8.54
N LEU A 34 29.70 7.21 -7.91
CA LEU A 34 31.11 6.87 -8.06
C LEU A 34 31.24 5.75 -9.09
N ALA A 35 30.42 4.70 -8.96
CA ALA A 35 30.45 3.55 -9.86
C ALA A 35 30.09 3.91 -11.32
N GLN A 36 29.28 4.96 -11.53
CA GLN A 36 28.82 5.43 -12.84
C GLN A 36 29.35 6.83 -13.16
N HIS A 37 30.42 7.26 -12.50
CA HIS A 37 30.98 8.60 -12.71
C HIS A 37 31.51 8.72 -14.15
N ARG A 38 31.02 9.71 -14.90
CA ARG A 38 31.34 9.85 -16.33
C ARG A 38 32.74 10.40 -16.59
N ASP A 39 33.23 11.26 -15.70
CA ASP A 39 34.50 11.96 -15.91
C ASP A 39 35.68 11.29 -15.20
N LEU A 40 35.44 10.23 -14.43
CA LEU A 40 36.52 9.48 -13.77
C LEU A 40 36.95 8.32 -14.65
N SER A 41 38.25 8.06 -14.71
CA SER A 41 38.75 6.84 -15.33
C SER A 41 38.27 5.60 -14.57
N GLY A 42 38.12 4.47 -15.28
CA GLY A 42 37.79 3.19 -14.65
C GLY A 42 38.81 2.79 -13.59
N LEU A 43 40.09 3.16 -13.78
CA LEU A 43 41.13 2.99 -12.77
C LEU A 43 40.85 3.83 -11.52
N ALA A 44 40.50 5.11 -11.67
CA ALA A 44 40.13 5.95 -10.53
C ALA A 44 38.92 5.41 -9.77
N ILE A 45 37.88 4.95 -10.48
CA ILE A 45 36.70 4.31 -9.86
C ILE A 45 37.14 3.06 -9.08
N GLY A 46 37.94 2.17 -9.69
CA GLY A 46 38.44 0.97 -9.04
C GLY A 46 39.29 1.27 -7.80
N LEU A 47 40.19 2.26 -7.87
CA LEU A 47 40.99 2.70 -6.73
C LEU A 47 40.11 3.28 -5.62
N ALA A 48 39.09 4.08 -5.95
CA ALA A 48 38.18 4.65 -4.95
C ALA A 48 37.35 3.56 -4.23
N VAL A 49 36.90 2.53 -4.96
CA VAL A 49 36.21 1.36 -4.37
C VAL A 49 37.15 0.61 -3.44
N TYR A 50 38.39 0.36 -3.87
CA TYR A 50 39.38 -0.31 -3.04
C TYR A 50 39.68 0.48 -1.76
N ILE A 51 39.99 1.77 -1.88
CA ILE A 51 40.29 2.64 -0.74
C ILE A 51 39.14 2.67 0.27
N GLN A 52 37.87 2.66 -0.18
CA GLN A 52 36.71 2.62 0.71
C GLN A 52 36.51 1.30 1.46
N SER A 53 37.06 0.20 0.92
CA SER A 53 37.00 -1.11 1.57
C SER A 53 38.10 -1.33 2.62
N LEU A 54 39.10 -0.45 2.66
CA LEU A 54 40.19 -0.53 3.63
C LEU A 54 39.75 -0.03 5.02
N PRO A 55 40.32 -0.60 6.10
CA PRO A 55 40.10 -0.09 7.45
C PRO A 55 40.72 1.31 7.61
N ALA A 56 40.18 2.09 8.54
CA ALA A 56 40.71 3.41 8.87
C ALA A 56 42.20 3.33 9.26
N GLY A 57 43.03 4.18 8.66
CA GLY A 57 44.48 4.22 8.89
C GLY A 57 45.31 3.34 7.95
N ALA A 58 44.69 2.57 7.06
CA ALA A 58 45.40 1.87 6.00
C ALA A 58 46.17 2.85 5.09
N ARG A 59 47.33 2.40 4.57
CA ARG A 59 48.14 3.19 3.64
C ARG A 59 47.57 3.07 2.23
N ALA A 60 47.29 4.22 1.62
CA ALA A 60 46.81 4.35 0.24
C ALA A 60 47.72 5.32 -0.54
N ASP A 61 49.03 5.13 -0.42
CA ASP A 61 50.01 5.87 -1.20
C ASP A 61 50.28 5.20 -2.57
N VAL A 62 50.86 5.97 -3.49
CA VAL A 62 51.13 5.52 -4.87
C VAL A 62 51.94 4.23 -4.89
N ARG A 63 52.95 4.10 -4.02
CA ARG A 63 53.82 2.92 -3.99
C ARG A 63 53.07 1.69 -3.50
N THR A 64 52.27 1.83 -2.44
CA THR A 64 51.46 0.76 -1.85
C THR A 64 50.41 0.27 -2.85
N LEU A 65 49.74 1.18 -3.55
CA LEU A 65 48.77 0.83 -4.59
C LEU A 65 49.44 0.20 -5.81
N ALA A 66 50.61 0.70 -6.25
CA ALA A 66 51.34 0.14 -7.38
C ALA A 66 51.90 -1.26 -7.11
N ALA A 67 52.16 -1.61 -5.86
CA ALA A 67 52.53 -2.97 -5.49
C ALA A 67 51.35 -3.95 -5.55
N ARG A 68 50.10 -3.45 -5.50
CA ARG A 68 48.88 -4.28 -5.45
C ARG A 68 48.20 -4.44 -6.80
N PHE A 69 48.15 -3.39 -7.60
CA PHE A 69 47.48 -3.38 -8.91
C PHE A 69 48.48 -3.60 -10.04
N PRO A 70 48.07 -4.23 -11.16
CA PRO A 70 48.93 -4.42 -12.35
C PRO A 70 49.14 -3.10 -13.14
N GLU A 71 49.18 -1.97 -12.44
CA GLU A 71 49.16 -0.63 -13.01
C GLU A 71 50.42 0.14 -12.62
N GLY A 72 50.94 0.94 -13.56
CA GLY A 72 52.15 1.72 -13.32
C GLY A 72 51.94 2.83 -12.27
N THR A 73 53.01 3.17 -11.55
CA THR A 73 53.03 4.26 -10.54
C THR A 73 52.49 5.58 -11.09
N THR A 74 52.81 5.92 -12.34
CA THR A 74 52.33 7.13 -13.02
C THR A 74 50.81 7.12 -13.21
N ARG A 75 50.22 6.00 -13.63
CA ARG A 75 48.76 5.88 -13.83
C ARG A 75 48.02 5.94 -12.51
N ILE A 76 48.55 5.28 -11.47
CA ILE A 76 47.98 5.34 -10.12
C ILE A 76 48.05 6.76 -9.56
N ALA A 77 49.19 7.45 -9.74
CA ALA A 77 49.30 8.84 -9.34
C ALA A 77 48.31 9.76 -10.09
N ALA A 78 48.08 9.51 -11.38
CA ALA A 78 47.08 10.23 -12.17
C ALA A 78 45.65 9.98 -11.67
N ALA A 79 45.29 8.71 -11.46
CA ALA A 79 43.99 8.33 -10.94
C ALA A 79 43.72 8.91 -9.54
N LEU A 80 44.72 8.95 -8.66
CA LEU A 80 44.57 9.62 -7.36
C LEU A 80 44.35 11.15 -7.52
N ARG A 81 44.99 11.80 -8.50
CA ARG A 81 44.73 13.22 -8.80
C ARG A 81 43.32 13.45 -9.34
N GLU A 82 42.80 12.56 -10.17
CA GLU A 82 41.40 12.61 -10.63
C GLU A 82 40.44 12.52 -9.43
N LEU A 83 40.67 11.57 -8.51
CA LEU A 83 39.85 11.43 -7.31
C LEU A 83 39.92 12.67 -6.41
N GLU A 84 41.07 13.33 -6.33
CA GLU A 84 41.22 14.60 -5.61
C GLU A 84 40.46 15.74 -6.30
N ALA A 85 40.57 15.85 -7.63
CA ALA A 85 39.88 16.87 -8.42
C ALA A 85 38.35 16.77 -8.29
N HIS A 86 37.81 15.55 -8.27
CA HIS A 86 36.38 15.29 -8.11
C HIS A 86 35.93 15.18 -6.62
N GLY A 87 36.84 15.41 -5.68
CA GLY A 87 36.54 15.47 -4.24
C GLY A 87 36.28 14.13 -3.56
N TYR A 88 36.57 13.01 -4.22
CA TYR A 88 36.53 11.67 -3.64
C TYR A 88 37.71 11.37 -2.73
N LEU A 89 38.81 12.11 -2.89
CA LEU A 89 39.98 12.03 -2.02
C LEU A 89 40.38 13.44 -1.56
N ARG A 90 40.75 13.59 -0.29
CA ARG A 90 41.31 14.84 0.25
C ARG A 90 42.61 14.53 0.96
N ARG A 91 43.67 15.28 0.65
CA ARG A 91 44.96 15.20 1.38
C ARG A 91 45.02 16.32 2.40
N GLU A 92 44.95 15.97 3.67
CA GLU A 92 45.06 16.93 4.77
C GLU A 92 46.42 16.80 5.44
N ARG A 93 47.11 17.93 5.66
CA ARG A 93 48.37 17.96 6.41
C ARG A 93 48.02 18.19 7.88
N HIS A 94 48.14 17.16 8.70
CA HIS A 94 47.87 17.23 10.13
C HIS A 94 49.19 17.28 10.90
N ARG A 95 49.36 18.29 11.76
CA ARG A 95 50.47 18.31 12.73
C ARG A 95 50.15 17.34 13.85
N THR A 96 50.96 16.30 14.02
CA THR A 96 50.83 15.39 15.16
C THR A 96 51.21 16.12 16.45
N PRO A 97 50.76 15.64 17.62
CA PRO A 97 51.19 16.16 18.92
C PRO A 97 52.72 16.23 19.07
N ASP A 98 53.45 15.33 18.40
CA ASP A 98 54.92 15.30 18.34
C ASP A 98 55.56 16.38 17.44
N GLY A 99 54.80 17.38 16.99
CA GLY A 99 55.27 18.47 16.12
C GLY A 99 55.55 18.07 14.65
N ARG A 100 55.39 16.80 14.28
CA ARG A 100 55.62 16.31 12.90
C ARG A 100 54.40 16.52 12.02
N VAL A 101 54.59 17.04 10.81
CA VAL A 101 53.51 17.15 9.82
C VAL A 101 53.34 15.79 9.13
N ARG A 102 52.19 15.14 9.31
CA ARG A 102 51.81 13.92 8.58
C ARG A 102 50.71 14.21 7.57
N THR A 103 50.85 13.66 6.37
CA THR A 103 49.80 13.70 5.35
C THR A 103 48.78 12.60 5.64
N ARG A 104 47.53 13.00 5.90
CA ARG A 104 46.39 12.10 6.07
C ARG A 104 45.56 12.12 4.79
N THR A 105 45.36 10.95 4.20
CA THR A 105 44.45 10.77 3.07
C THR A 105 43.05 10.48 3.61
N VAL A 106 42.10 11.35 3.28
CA VAL A 106 40.69 11.22 3.65
C VAL A 106 39.91 10.78 2.41
N SER A 107 39.37 9.56 2.45
CA SER A 107 38.44 9.07 1.44
C SER A 107 37.04 9.65 1.72
N CYS A 108 36.42 10.24 0.71
CA CYS A 108 35.11 10.86 0.80
C CYS A 108 34.08 10.03 0.02
N ASN A 109 33.21 9.31 0.73
CA ASN A 109 32.20 8.45 0.09
C ASN A 109 31.12 9.24 -0.67
N ARG A 110 31.02 10.56 -0.44
CA ARG A 110 30.13 11.46 -1.17
C ARG A 110 30.74 12.87 -1.25
N PRO A 111 31.32 13.27 -2.40
CA PRO A 111 31.86 14.61 -2.58
C PRO A 111 30.73 15.66 -2.45
N GLY A 112 31.02 16.78 -1.79
CA GLY A 112 30.05 17.86 -1.53
C GLY A 112 29.29 17.79 -0.20
N ALA A 113 29.39 16.70 0.57
CA ALA A 113 28.78 16.65 1.90
C ALA A 113 29.49 17.55 2.95
N THR A 114 30.72 17.99 2.67
CA THR A 114 31.57 18.76 3.59
C THR A 114 31.62 20.27 3.31
N THR A 115 31.02 20.75 2.22
CA THR A 115 30.91 22.20 1.90
C THR A 115 29.50 22.76 2.10
N SER A 116 28.53 21.94 2.48
CA SER A 116 27.26 22.43 3.00
C SER A 116 27.43 22.72 4.49
N GLU A 117 27.74 23.98 4.79
CA GLU A 117 27.44 24.66 6.07
C GLU A 117 28.01 24.01 7.35
N ALA A 118 28.66 24.81 8.20
CA ALA A 118 28.70 24.51 9.64
C ALA A 118 27.33 23.98 10.05
N PRO A 119 27.21 22.88 10.83
CA PRO A 119 25.96 22.16 10.97
C PRO A 119 24.90 23.11 11.50
N ALA A 120 24.12 23.70 10.58
CA ALA A 120 22.88 24.39 10.86
C ALA A 120 22.07 23.31 11.53
N ARG A 121 22.06 23.39 12.87
CA ARG A 121 21.48 22.44 13.83
C ARG A 121 20.78 21.34 13.07
N ARG A 122 21.47 20.22 12.80
CA ARG A 122 20.79 19.03 12.29
C ARG A 122 19.63 18.84 13.24
N ARG A 123 18.42 19.16 12.78
CA ARG A 123 17.20 18.83 13.52
C ARG A 123 17.41 17.36 13.87
N PRO A 124 17.34 16.99 15.16
CA PRO A 124 17.54 15.60 15.57
C PRO A 124 16.74 14.76 14.59
N PRO A 125 17.33 13.66 14.05
CA PRO A 125 16.75 12.92 12.94
C PRO A 125 15.27 12.84 13.23
N GLN A 126 14.45 13.54 12.42
CA GLN A 126 13.02 13.56 12.68
C GLN A 126 12.70 12.08 12.71
N LYS A 127 12.35 11.57 13.91
CA LYS A 127 11.83 10.22 14.06
C LYS A 127 10.80 10.19 12.96
N LYS A 128 11.05 9.42 11.89
CA LYS A 128 10.10 9.29 10.78
C LYS A 128 8.82 9.01 11.51
N LYS A 129 7.89 9.97 11.55
CA LYS A 129 6.66 9.79 12.31
C LYS A 129 6.16 8.44 11.82
N PRO A 130 5.95 7.45 12.72
CA PRO A 130 5.52 6.13 12.27
C PRO A 130 4.38 6.39 11.30
N ARG A 131 4.57 5.94 10.05
CA ARG A 131 3.66 6.23 8.94
C ARG A 131 2.25 6.05 9.50
N PRO A 132 1.40 7.09 9.46
CA PRO A 132 0.08 7.00 10.10
C PRO A 132 -0.57 5.71 9.60
N LEU A 133 -1.08 4.92 10.54
CA LEU A 133 -1.80 3.69 10.20
C LEU A 133 -2.89 4.11 9.22
N ALA A 134 -2.82 3.60 7.99
CA ALA A 134 -3.81 3.89 6.97
C ALA A 134 -5.07 3.11 7.32
N VAL A 135 -5.96 3.75 8.08
CA VAL A 135 -7.30 3.24 8.39
C VAL A 135 -8.32 3.86 7.44
N PRO A 136 -9.38 3.13 7.08
CA PRO A 136 -10.48 3.74 6.34
C PRO A 136 -11.09 4.86 7.19
N HIS A 137 -11.45 5.95 6.54
CA HIS A 137 -12.18 7.04 7.19
C HIS A 137 -13.66 6.90 6.85
N PRO A 138 -14.56 7.17 7.81
CA PRO A 138 -15.99 7.25 7.53
C PRO A 138 -16.25 8.37 6.52
N GLU A 139 -17.29 8.20 5.68
CA GLU A 139 -17.64 9.21 4.68
C GLU A 139 -18.41 10.38 5.27
N HIS A 140 -19.18 10.12 6.34
CA HIS A 140 -19.80 11.17 7.12
C HIS A 140 -18.92 11.49 8.32
N THR A 141 -18.93 12.75 8.76
CA THR A 141 -18.22 13.11 10.00
C THR A 141 -18.89 12.36 11.15
N PRO A 142 -18.22 11.38 11.78
CA PRO A 142 -18.85 10.60 12.83
C PRO A 142 -19.05 11.52 14.03
N GLY A 143 -20.25 11.48 14.62
CA GLY A 143 -20.50 12.17 15.88
C GLY A 143 -19.56 11.67 16.98
N PRO A 144 -19.29 12.49 18.01
CA PRO A 144 -18.37 12.12 19.10
C PRO A 144 -18.79 10.83 19.81
N GLY A 145 -20.09 10.52 19.88
CA GLY A 145 -20.59 9.27 20.46
C GLY A 145 -20.17 8.02 19.69
N ILE A 146 -20.10 8.07 18.36
CA ILE A 146 -19.70 6.92 17.52
C ILE A 146 -18.21 6.65 17.66
N LEU A 147 -17.40 7.71 17.73
CA LEU A 147 -15.97 7.60 18.01
C LEU A 147 -15.71 7.04 19.41
N GLN A 148 -16.48 7.47 20.42
CA GLN A 148 -16.36 6.92 21.77
C GLN A 148 -16.70 5.43 21.80
N VAL A 149 -17.81 5.02 21.18
CA VAL A 149 -18.19 3.60 21.05
C VAL A 149 -17.10 2.79 20.33
N ALA A 150 -16.50 3.34 19.28
CA ALA A 150 -15.40 2.72 18.57
C ALA A 150 -14.15 2.54 19.45
N THR A 151 -13.78 3.56 20.23
CA THR A 151 -12.66 3.50 21.17
C THR A 151 -12.92 2.51 22.30
N ASP A 152 -14.12 2.49 22.87
CA ASP A 152 -14.51 1.56 23.94
C ASP A 152 -14.50 0.10 23.45
N LEU A 153 -14.94 -0.13 22.20
CA LEU A 153 -14.85 -1.43 21.55
C LEU A 153 -13.39 -1.88 21.41
N LEU A 154 -12.51 -1.00 20.93
CA LEU A 154 -11.07 -1.28 20.77
C LEU A 154 -10.40 -1.56 22.12
N ALA A 155 -10.73 -0.80 23.17
CA ALA A 155 -10.24 -1.03 24.52
C ALA A 155 -10.73 -2.37 25.10
N ALA A 156 -11.94 -2.79 24.74
CA ALA A 156 -12.51 -4.06 25.16
C ALA A 156 -11.92 -5.29 24.45
N LEU A 157 -11.15 -5.13 23.36
CA LEU A 157 -10.57 -6.25 22.60
C LEU A 157 -9.63 -7.12 23.43
N HIS A 158 -8.89 -6.53 24.38
CA HIS A 158 -8.00 -7.26 25.27
C HIS A 158 -8.73 -8.32 26.12
N ARG A 159 -10.03 -8.12 26.41
CA ARG A 159 -10.86 -9.11 27.14
C ARG A 159 -11.19 -10.34 26.29
N ALA A 160 -11.19 -10.20 24.96
CA ALA A 160 -11.43 -11.30 24.03
C ALA A 160 -10.14 -12.04 23.66
N ASP A 161 -9.03 -11.33 23.49
CA ASP A 161 -7.69 -11.91 23.36
C ASP A 161 -6.66 -11.04 24.10
N SER A 162 -5.99 -11.63 25.09
CA SER A 162 -5.02 -10.93 25.95
C SER A 162 -3.81 -10.37 25.19
N ARG A 163 -3.55 -10.85 23.96
CA ARG A 163 -2.45 -10.39 23.11
C ARG A 163 -2.75 -9.07 22.39
N LEU A 164 -4.00 -8.61 22.40
CA LEU A 164 -4.44 -7.38 21.74
C LEU A 164 -4.50 -6.18 22.71
N VAL A 165 -3.41 -5.95 23.45
CA VAL A 165 -3.27 -4.72 24.26
C VAL A 165 -2.95 -3.54 23.35
N LEU A 166 -3.80 -2.51 23.37
CA LEU A 166 -3.62 -1.28 22.59
C LEU A 166 -3.31 -0.10 23.51
N SER A 167 -2.44 0.80 23.06
CA SER A 167 -2.28 2.10 23.73
C SER A 167 -3.47 3.01 23.42
N VAL A 168 -3.75 3.99 24.29
CA VAL A 168 -4.81 5.00 24.06
C VAL A 168 -4.63 5.67 22.69
N ARG A 169 -3.39 6.03 22.35
CA ARG A 169 -3.04 6.63 21.06
C ARG A 169 -3.32 5.72 19.87
N ASP A 170 -3.14 4.42 20.01
CA ASP A 170 -3.43 3.46 18.94
C ASP A 170 -4.94 3.24 18.80
N ALA A 171 -5.68 3.21 19.91
CA ALA A 171 -7.14 3.12 19.90
C ALA A 171 -7.78 4.35 19.22
N GLU A 172 -7.33 5.56 19.55
CA GLU A 172 -7.75 6.80 18.89
C GLU A 172 -7.44 6.80 17.38
N ARG A 173 -6.29 6.26 16.98
CA ARG A 173 -5.90 6.15 15.55
C ARG A 173 -6.74 5.13 14.79
N LEU A 174 -7.23 4.09 15.46
CA LEU A 174 -8.03 3.02 14.86
C LEU A 174 -9.54 3.32 14.88
N ALA A 175 -9.99 4.23 15.76
CA ALA A 175 -11.40 4.57 15.94
C ALA A 175 -12.12 5.00 14.64
N PRO A 176 -11.53 5.82 13.73
CA PRO A 176 -12.16 6.14 12.46
C PRO A 176 -12.39 4.90 11.58
N GLY A 177 -11.46 3.94 11.61
CA GLY A 177 -11.60 2.69 10.86
C GLY A 177 -12.77 1.83 11.35
N VAL A 178 -12.98 1.78 12.67
CA VAL A 178 -14.15 1.11 13.26
C VAL A 178 -15.43 1.88 12.97
N ALA A 179 -15.42 3.22 13.04
CA ALA A 179 -16.57 4.04 12.66
C ALA A 179 -16.99 3.78 11.21
N ALA A 180 -16.03 3.64 10.29
CA ALA A 180 -16.31 3.29 8.89
C ALA A 180 -16.95 1.90 8.73
N TRP A 181 -16.68 0.95 9.64
CA TRP A 181 -17.35 -0.35 9.67
C TRP A 181 -18.78 -0.24 10.24
N LEU A 182 -18.98 0.58 11.27
CA LEU A 182 -20.30 0.84 11.86
C LEU A 182 -21.23 1.57 10.87
N GLU A 183 -20.71 2.46 10.03
CA GLU A 183 -21.47 3.10 8.93
C GLU A 183 -21.98 2.12 7.87
N ARG A 184 -21.47 0.88 7.85
CA ARG A 184 -21.84 -0.18 6.90
C ARG A 184 -22.77 -1.21 7.52
N ASP A 185 -23.51 -0.80 8.56
CA ASP A 185 -24.51 -1.60 9.28
C ASP A 185 -23.96 -2.82 10.06
N LEU A 186 -22.66 -2.82 10.41
CA LEU A 186 -22.10 -3.85 11.29
C LEU A 186 -22.37 -3.52 12.76
N THR A 187 -22.86 -4.51 13.50
CA THR A 187 -23.01 -4.38 14.96
C THR A 187 -21.65 -4.36 15.66
N PRO A 188 -21.52 -3.70 16.83
CA PRO A 188 -20.28 -3.71 17.61
C PRO A 188 -19.76 -5.13 17.93
N ALA A 189 -20.66 -6.10 18.12
CA ALA A 189 -20.30 -7.50 18.33
C ALA A 189 -19.71 -8.15 17.06
N ALA A 190 -20.28 -7.86 15.88
CA ALA A 190 -19.78 -8.36 14.61
C ALA A 190 -18.40 -7.78 14.27
N VAL A 191 -18.18 -6.49 14.51
CA VAL A 191 -16.86 -5.85 14.35
C VAL A 191 -15.83 -6.51 15.26
N ARG A 192 -16.18 -6.72 16.54
CA ARG A 192 -15.29 -7.42 17.49
C ARG A 192 -14.91 -8.80 16.98
N HIS A 193 -15.91 -9.61 16.59
CA HIS A 193 -15.67 -10.96 16.08
C HIS A 193 -14.75 -10.95 14.86
N ALA A 194 -15.00 -10.08 13.87
CA ALA A 194 -14.17 -9.96 12.68
C ALA A 194 -12.72 -9.56 13.01
N LEU A 195 -12.53 -8.65 13.97
CA LEU A 195 -11.19 -8.23 14.39
C LEU A 195 -10.43 -9.31 15.18
N THR A 196 -11.12 -10.23 15.85
CA THR A 196 -10.51 -11.31 16.65
C THR A 196 -10.47 -12.67 15.95
N ARG A 197 -11.14 -12.84 14.81
CA ARG A 197 -11.19 -14.12 14.07
C ARG A 197 -9.82 -14.46 13.45
N ASP A 198 -9.45 -15.73 13.39
CA ASP A 198 -8.25 -16.22 12.67
C ASP A 198 -6.94 -15.49 13.06
N LEU A 199 -6.74 -15.23 14.36
CA LEU A 199 -5.50 -14.66 14.86
C LEU A 199 -4.37 -15.70 14.74
N PRO A 200 -3.16 -15.33 14.30
CA PRO A 200 -2.06 -16.28 14.18
C PRO A 200 -1.74 -16.89 15.55
N GLU A 201 -1.88 -18.20 15.66
CA GLU A 201 -1.57 -18.96 16.88
C GLU A 201 -0.06 -19.24 16.98
N ASP A 202 0.60 -19.45 15.84
CA ASP A 202 2.00 -19.89 15.75
C ASP A 202 3.05 -18.77 15.98
N ARG A 203 2.62 -17.49 16.13
CA ARG A 203 3.55 -16.36 16.21
C ARG A 203 3.10 -15.27 17.19
N PRO A 204 3.98 -14.78 18.07
CA PRO A 204 3.66 -13.67 18.96
C PRO A 204 3.36 -12.38 18.18
N ILE A 205 2.26 -11.71 18.54
CA ILE A 205 1.82 -10.47 17.91
C ILE A 205 2.65 -9.31 18.46
N HIS A 206 3.73 -8.95 17.77
CA HIS A 206 4.60 -7.83 18.18
C HIS A 206 4.01 -6.46 17.87
N ARG A 207 2.99 -6.37 17.01
CA ARG A 207 2.37 -5.09 16.57
C ARG A 207 0.85 -5.21 16.43
N PRO A 208 0.09 -5.21 17.54
CA PRO A 208 -1.36 -5.40 17.52
C PRO A 208 -2.07 -4.28 16.74
N ALA A 209 -1.67 -3.02 16.91
CA ALA A 209 -2.28 -1.89 16.20
C ALA A 209 -2.12 -1.96 14.67
N ALA A 210 -0.98 -2.48 14.18
CA ALA A 210 -0.75 -2.63 12.74
C ALA A 210 -1.59 -3.77 12.15
N LEU A 211 -1.78 -4.86 12.90
CA LEU A 211 -2.64 -5.97 12.51
C LEU A 211 -4.09 -5.52 12.40
N LEU A 212 -4.60 -4.80 13.41
CA LEU A 212 -5.96 -4.28 13.40
C LEU A 212 -6.18 -3.25 12.28
N ALA A 213 -5.23 -2.35 12.05
CA ALA A 213 -5.29 -1.42 10.92
C ALA A 213 -5.34 -2.16 9.58
N HIS A 214 -4.53 -3.21 9.42
CA HIS A 214 -4.55 -4.02 8.21
C HIS A 214 -5.91 -4.71 8.02
N ARG A 215 -6.51 -5.27 9.07
CA ARG A 215 -7.84 -5.91 9.00
C ARG A 215 -8.96 -4.92 8.69
N LEU A 216 -8.98 -3.78 9.38
CA LEU A 216 -9.95 -2.72 9.12
C LEU A 216 -9.92 -2.24 7.66
N THR A 217 -8.75 -2.26 7.02
CA THR A 217 -8.57 -1.86 5.62
C THR A 217 -8.83 -2.99 4.63
N ALA A 218 -8.30 -4.20 4.87
CA ALA A 218 -8.35 -5.31 3.93
C ALA A 218 -9.68 -6.09 3.96
N GLN A 219 -10.36 -6.11 5.11
CA GLN A 219 -11.62 -6.82 5.32
C GLN A 219 -12.81 -5.87 5.39
N LEU A 220 -12.65 -4.63 4.94
CA LEU A 220 -13.72 -3.63 4.94
C LEU A 220 -14.91 -4.14 4.11
N PRO A 221 -16.10 -4.35 4.72
CA PRO A 221 -17.24 -4.89 3.99
C PRO A 221 -17.72 -3.95 2.88
N PRO A 222 -18.21 -4.48 1.74
CA PRO A 222 -18.93 -3.67 0.77
C PRO A 222 -20.19 -3.09 1.41
N ARG A 223 -20.64 -1.92 0.96
CA ARG A 223 -21.88 -1.33 1.45
C ARG A 223 -23.06 -2.19 1.04
N THR A 224 -23.78 -2.69 2.03
CA THR A 224 -25.12 -3.25 1.83
C THR A 224 -26.13 -2.11 1.87
N GLY A 225 -26.19 -1.33 0.78
CA GLY A 225 -27.14 -0.22 0.65
C GLY A 225 -27.69 -0.14 -0.77
N GLY A 226 -28.72 -0.92 -1.05
CA GLY A 226 -29.40 -0.91 -2.35
C GLY A 226 -30.44 -2.01 -2.59
N PHE A 227 -30.54 -3.01 -1.72
CA PHE A 227 -31.73 -3.87 -1.65
C PHE A 227 -32.23 -3.83 -0.21
N ALA A 228 -33.28 -3.05 0.00
CA ALA A 228 -33.94 -2.93 1.28
C ALA A 228 -34.33 -4.30 1.83
N ALA A 229 -34.02 -4.51 3.11
CA ALA A 229 -34.92 -5.04 4.12
C ALA A 229 -35.92 -6.12 3.66
N THR A 230 -35.53 -7.38 3.78
CA THR A 230 -36.47 -8.50 4.04
C THR A 230 -36.06 -9.28 5.29
N ALA A 231 -35.61 -8.56 6.32
CA ALA A 231 -35.55 -9.10 7.67
C ALA A 231 -36.04 -7.99 8.62
N THR A 232 -37.24 -8.20 9.17
CA THR A 232 -38.05 -7.24 9.96
C THR A 232 -38.82 -6.20 9.14
N ALA A 233 -39.47 -6.62 8.06
CA ALA A 233 -40.79 -6.07 7.77
C ALA A 233 -41.79 -6.92 8.55
N GLU A 234 -42.53 -6.31 9.49
CA GLU A 234 -43.80 -6.87 9.92
C GLU A 234 -44.58 -7.24 8.64
N PRO A 235 -45.05 -8.49 8.48
CA PRO A 235 -45.74 -8.87 7.26
C PRO A 235 -46.87 -7.86 7.03
N PRO A 236 -47.08 -7.35 5.79
CA PRO A 236 -48.20 -6.47 5.53
C PRO A 236 -49.46 -7.17 6.07
N PRO A 237 -50.37 -6.45 6.76
CA PRO A 237 -51.53 -7.09 7.35
C PRO A 237 -52.19 -7.90 6.26
N THR A 238 -52.26 -9.22 6.46
CA THR A 238 -52.96 -10.09 5.52
C THR A 238 -54.41 -9.63 5.57
N VAL A 239 -54.82 -8.88 4.55
CA VAL A 239 -56.21 -8.42 4.41
C VAL A 239 -57.03 -9.68 4.15
N ARG A 240 -57.45 -10.33 5.23
CA ARG A 240 -58.37 -11.46 5.17
C ARG A 240 -59.74 -10.89 4.86
N HIS A 241 -60.07 -10.84 3.57
CA HIS A 241 -61.41 -10.47 3.15
C HIS A 241 -62.43 -11.43 3.80
N PRO A 242 -63.58 -10.90 4.27
CA PRO A 242 -64.63 -11.72 4.86
C PRO A 242 -65.12 -12.76 3.83
N LEU A 243 -65.49 -13.94 4.33
CA LEU A 243 -66.11 -14.98 3.50
C LEU A 243 -67.54 -14.53 3.18
N ARG A 244 -67.89 -14.50 1.89
CA ARG A 244 -69.20 -14.08 1.39
C ARG A 244 -69.67 -15.07 0.32
N ASN A 245 -70.98 -15.23 0.15
CA ASN A 245 -71.52 -16.02 -0.96
C ASN A 245 -71.80 -15.10 -2.16
N CYS A 246 -71.66 -15.65 -3.36
CA CYS A 246 -71.99 -14.97 -4.61
C CYS A 246 -73.52 -14.95 -4.83
N ASP A 247 -74.11 -13.80 -5.16
CA ASP A 247 -75.56 -13.68 -5.37
C ASP A 247 -76.08 -14.47 -6.59
N VAL A 248 -75.20 -14.88 -7.52
CA VAL A 248 -75.58 -15.55 -8.77
C VAL A 248 -75.44 -17.08 -8.70
N CYS A 249 -74.43 -17.58 -7.99
CA CYS A 249 -74.10 -19.02 -7.97
C CYS A 249 -73.96 -19.60 -6.55
N ASP A 250 -74.23 -18.79 -5.52
CA ASP A 250 -74.15 -19.12 -4.10
C ASP A 250 -72.79 -19.69 -3.63
N HIS A 251 -71.73 -19.54 -4.44
CA HIS A 251 -70.40 -20.00 -4.11
C HIS A 251 -69.73 -19.08 -3.08
N ALA A 252 -69.26 -19.65 -1.98
CA ALA A 252 -68.51 -18.93 -0.95
C ALA A 252 -67.11 -18.52 -1.45
N TYR A 253 -66.79 -17.22 -1.43
CA TYR A 253 -65.49 -16.67 -1.83
C TYR A 253 -65.03 -15.54 -0.89
N ARG A 254 -63.76 -15.13 -1.01
CA ARG A 254 -63.18 -14.00 -0.24
C ARG A 254 -62.78 -12.88 -1.19
N GLY A 255 -63.32 -11.68 -1.02
CA GLY A 255 -62.95 -10.52 -1.85
C GLY A 255 -63.28 -9.14 -1.24
N PRO A 256 -62.67 -8.07 -1.78
CA PRO A 256 -62.73 -6.72 -1.23
C PRO A 256 -64.08 -6.01 -1.45
N GLU A 257 -64.73 -6.24 -2.58
CA GLU A 257 -65.99 -5.59 -2.98
C GLU A 257 -67.11 -6.63 -3.14
N PRO A 258 -68.39 -6.25 -2.96
CA PRO A 258 -69.55 -7.15 -3.07
C PRO A 258 -69.85 -7.61 -4.51
N ASP A 259 -68.84 -7.72 -5.35
CA ASP A 259 -68.96 -8.18 -6.73
C ASP A 259 -69.20 -9.69 -6.81
N CYS A 260 -69.71 -10.17 -7.95
CA CYS A 260 -69.81 -11.60 -8.24
C CYS A 260 -68.45 -12.29 -8.05
N CYS A 261 -68.47 -13.59 -7.72
CA CYS A 261 -67.23 -14.36 -7.58
C CYS A 261 -66.39 -14.32 -8.87
N PRO A 262 -65.06 -14.55 -8.80
CA PRO A 262 -64.17 -14.46 -9.97
C PRO A 262 -64.60 -15.32 -11.17
N GLY A 263 -65.35 -16.40 -10.94
CA GLY A 263 -65.90 -17.26 -12.00
C GLY A 263 -67.18 -16.72 -12.66
N CYS A 264 -67.92 -15.84 -11.99
CA CYS A 264 -69.14 -15.20 -12.51
C CYS A 264 -68.89 -13.78 -13.01
N ARG A 265 -67.69 -13.23 -12.81
CA ARG A 265 -67.34 -11.89 -13.30
C ARG A 265 -67.18 -11.96 -14.83
N PRO A 266 -67.98 -11.22 -15.62
CA PRO A 266 -67.80 -11.19 -17.07
C PRO A 266 -66.45 -10.52 -17.38
N THR A 267 -65.56 -11.25 -18.05
CA THR A 267 -64.28 -10.73 -18.51
C THR A 267 -64.53 -9.61 -19.52
N PRO A 268 -64.10 -8.36 -19.27
CA PRO A 268 -64.19 -7.33 -20.30
C PRO A 268 -63.21 -7.69 -21.44
N HIS A 269 -63.74 -7.95 -22.63
CA HIS A 269 -62.95 -8.15 -23.85
C HIS A 269 -62.15 -6.87 -24.13
N LEU A 270 -60.83 -6.94 -23.92
CA LEU A 270 -59.88 -5.91 -24.34
C LEU A 270 -59.90 -5.80 -25.87
N THR A 271 -60.44 -4.70 -26.39
CA THR A 271 -60.40 -4.34 -27.81
C THR A 271 -58.96 -3.97 -28.20
N VAL A 272 -58.37 -4.74 -29.11
CA VAL A 272 -57.03 -4.49 -29.68
C VAL A 272 -57.10 -3.36 -30.72
N PRO A 273 -56.29 -2.28 -30.64
CA PRO A 273 -56.25 -1.25 -31.68
C PRO A 273 -55.46 -1.72 -32.92
N PRO A 274 -55.84 -1.30 -34.16
CA PRO A 274 -55.21 -1.78 -35.39
C PRO A 274 -53.83 -1.17 -35.67
N SER A 275 -52.92 -2.03 -36.13
CA SER A 275 -51.54 -1.77 -36.54
C SER A 275 -51.44 -0.82 -37.73
N ARG A 276 -50.61 0.24 -37.61
CA ARG A 276 -50.25 1.11 -38.74
C ARG A 276 -49.32 0.37 -39.71
N HIS A 277 -49.78 0.24 -40.96
CA HIS A 277 -49.05 -0.33 -42.08
C HIS A 277 -47.80 0.47 -42.46
N ALA A 278 -46.81 -0.29 -42.91
CA ALA A 278 -45.53 0.14 -43.47
C ALA A 278 -45.68 0.85 -44.83
N MET A 279 -44.86 1.89 -45.03
CA MET A 279 -44.61 2.53 -46.32
C MET A 279 -43.51 1.77 -47.08
N PRO A 280 -43.68 1.46 -48.38
CA PRO A 280 -42.66 0.79 -49.17
C PRO A 280 -41.59 1.78 -49.69
N ARG A 281 -40.33 1.35 -49.65
CA ARG A 281 -39.22 1.94 -50.40
C ARG A 281 -39.19 1.32 -51.79
N HIS A 282 -39.38 2.14 -52.83
CA HIS A 282 -38.95 1.82 -54.20
C HIS A 282 -37.88 2.83 -54.62
N VAL A 283 -36.72 2.29 -55.03
CA VAL A 283 -35.70 2.95 -55.85
C VAL A 283 -35.53 2.05 -57.07
N THR A 284 -35.77 2.63 -58.24
CA THR A 284 -35.49 2.18 -59.64
C THR A 284 -35.51 0.69 -59.96
#